data_AF-A0A4Y2F135-F1
#
_entry.id   AF-A0A4Y2F135-F1
#
_cell.length_a   1.000
_cell.length_b   1.000
_cell.length_c   1.000
_cell.angle_alpha   90.00
_cell.angle_beta   90.00
_cell.angle_gamma   90.00
#
_symmetry.space_group_name_H-M   'P 1'
#
loop_
_entity.id
_entity.type
_entity.pdbx_description
1 polymer ?
#
loop_
_entity_poly.entity_id
_entity_poly.type
_entity_poly.pdbx_seq_one_letter_code
_entity_poly.pdbx_strand_id
1 'polypeptide(L)'
;MAVLSTSISISLNRSLKNLKKYSLEIWQDRWNLSETGRRTFLFVPQVNINRASFNSRTNQFITGHRPFVTYLHRFGLCSHDQCVCGAEGDPNHFVTVFPVAKPFHFTKPRAENLWDVA
;
A
#
# COMPACT_ATOMS: atom_id res chain seq x y z
N MET A 1 -20.21 -4.48 -45.86
CA MET A 1 -19.70 -3.33 -45.07
C MET A 1 -19.75 -3.60 -43.55
N ALA A 2 -20.84 -4.15 -42.99
CA ALA A 2 -20.96 -4.40 -41.55
C ALA A 2 -19.91 -5.37 -40.98
N VAL A 3 -19.68 -6.53 -41.59
CA VAL A 3 -18.76 -7.58 -41.10
C VAL A 3 -17.31 -7.09 -40.98
N LEU A 4 -16.84 -6.29 -41.94
CA LEU A 4 -15.49 -5.70 -41.91
C LEU A 4 -15.33 -4.70 -40.75
N SER A 5 -16.36 -3.88 -40.50
CA SER A 5 -16.38 -2.95 -39.37
C SER A 5 -16.38 -3.67 -38.02
N THR A 6 -17.09 -4.81 -37.91
CA THR A 6 -17.08 -5.65 -36.71
C THR A 6 -15.72 -6.32 -36.48
N SER A 7 -15.10 -6.85 -37.54
CA SER A 7 -13.77 -7.48 -37.43
C SER A 7 -12.67 -6.49 -37.04
N ILE A 8 -12.71 -5.26 -37.58
CA ILE A 8 -11.77 -4.19 -37.22
C ILE A 8 -11.95 -3.80 -35.75
N SER A 9 -13.18 -3.60 -35.29
CA SER A 9 -13.45 -3.25 -33.89
C SER A 9 -13.06 -4.36 -32.91
N ILE A 10 -13.24 -5.63 -33.25
CA ILE A 10 -12.76 -6.77 -32.43
C ILE A 10 -11.23 -6.76 -32.33
N SER A 11 -10.54 -6.56 -33.46
CA SER A 11 -9.07 -6.50 -33.51
C SER A 11 -8.51 -5.36 -32.65
N LEU A 12 -9.09 -4.15 -32.76
CA LEU A 12 -8.69 -3.00 -31.95
C LEU A 12 -8.90 -3.24 -30.45
N ASN A 13 -10.05 -3.80 -30.06
CA ASN A 13 -10.33 -4.14 -28.67
C ASN A 13 -9.33 -5.16 -28.10
N ARG A 14 -8.93 -6.15 -28.90
CA ARG A 14 -7.90 -7.12 -28.53
C ARG A 14 -6.55 -6.45 -28.30
N SER A 15 -6.12 -5.58 -29.21
CA SER A 15 -4.87 -4.83 -29.08
C SER A 15 -4.85 -3.94 -27.83
N LEU A 16 -5.94 -3.22 -27.55
CA LEU A 16 -6.05 -2.40 -26.35
C LEU A 16 -5.99 -3.22 -25.05
N LYS A 17 -6.62 -4.40 -25.02
CA LYS A 17 -6.51 -5.32 -23.87
C LYS A 17 -5.07 -5.81 -23.67
N ASN A 18 -4.38 -6.16 -24.74
CA ASN A 18 -2.98 -6.59 -24.69
C ASN A 18 -2.05 -5.49 -24.19
N LEU A 19 -2.24 -4.26 -24.66
CA LEU A 19 -1.47 -3.10 -24.20
C LEU A 19 -1.66 -2.86 -22.69
N LYS A 20 -2.91 -2.87 -22.22
CA LYS A 20 -3.20 -2.73 -20.78
C LYS A 20 -2.52 -3.82 -19.94
N LYS A 21 -2.56 -5.07 -20.41
CA LYS A 21 -1.91 -6.20 -19.75
C LYS A 21 -0.39 -5.98 -19.66
N TYR A 22 0.26 -5.67 -20.77
CA TYR A 22 1.70 -5.47 -20.81
C TYR A 22 2.17 -4.28 -19.97
N SER A 23 1.41 -3.17 -19.99
CA SER A 23 1.70 -2.02 -19.13
C SER A 23 1.59 -2.36 -17.63
N LEU A 24 0.61 -3.19 -17.24
CA LEU A 24 0.48 -3.67 -15.87
C LEU A 24 1.63 -4.58 -15.45
N GLU A 25 2.07 -5.48 -16.32
CA GLU A 25 3.22 -6.37 -16.06
C GLU A 25 4.50 -5.55 -15.83
N ILE A 26 4.81 -4.60 -16.72
CA ILE A 26 5.96 -3.69 -16.54
C ILE A 26 5.85 -2.91 -15.23
N TRP A 27 4.66 -2.40 -14.90
CA TRP A 27 4.47 -1.65 -13.67
C TRP A 27 4.66 -2.54 -12.44
N GLN A 28 4.16 -3.76 -12.47
CA GLN A 28 4.35 -4.74 -11.40
C GLN A 28 5.83 -5.08 -11.21
N ASP A 29 6.58 -5.29 -12.29
CA ASP A 29 8.03 -5.59 -12.21
C ASP A 29 8.79 -4.43 -11.55
N ARG A 30 8.50 -3.20 -11.97
CA ARG A 30 9.07 -2.00 -11.34
C ARG A 30 8.67 -1.88 -9.88
N TRP A 31 7.45 -2.26 -9.52
CA TRP A 31 6.97 -2.22 -8.14
C TRP A 31 7.65 -3.27 -7.26
N ASN A 32 7.87 -4.47 -7.78
CA ASN A 32 8.60 -5.54 -7.10
C ASN A 32 10.05 -5.15 -6.81
N LEU A 33 10.70 -4.47 -7.75
CA LEU A 33 12.11 -4.06 -7.66
C LEU A 33 12.32 -2.72 -6.94
N SER A 34 11.25 -1.97 -6.62
CA SER A 34 11.39 -0.65 -6.01
C SER A 34 11.83 -0.76 -4.54
N GLU A 35 12.88 0.00 -4.19
CA GLU A 35 13.32 0.21 -2.80
C GLU A 35 12.48 1.28 -2.08
N THR A 36 11.75 2.11 -2.83
CA THR A 36 10.89 3.16 -2.26
C THR A 36 9.47 2.64 -2.03
N GLY A 37 8.81 3.13 -0.99
CA GLY A 37 7.43 2.72 -0.70
C GLY A 37 7.29 1.27 -0.23
N ARG A 38 8.36 0.63 0.26
CA ARG A 38 8.33 -0.76 0.75
C ARG A 38 7.25 -1.01 1.80
N ARG A 39 6.98 -0.03 2.66
CA ARG A 39 5.86 -0.12 3.61
C ARG A 39 4.52 -0.26 2.90
N THR A 40 4.25 0.57 1.90
CA THR A 40 3.04 0.47 1.07
C THR A 40 2.97 -0.88 0.37
N PHE A 41 4.09 -1.43 -0.09
CA PHE A 41 4.14 -2.76 -0.72
C PHE A 41 3.65 -3.88 0.23
N LEU A 42 3.93 -3.79 1.53
CA LEU A 42 3.46 -4.78 2.51
C LEU A 42 1.92 -4.92 2.52
N PHE A 43 1.21 -3.84 2.17
CA PHE A 43 -0.26 -3.81 2.14
C PHE A 43 -0.83 -3.90 0.72
N VAL A 44 -0.10 -3.39 -0.28
CA VAL A 44 -0.50 -3.34 -1.69
C VAL A 44 0.64 -3.90 -2.55
N PRO A 45 0.86 -5.23 -2.52
CA PRO A 45 1.96 -5.86 -3.28
C PRO A 45 1.66 -5.91 -4.78
N GLN A 46 0.39 -5.82 -5.17
CA GLN A 46 -0.05 -5.90 -6.56
C GLN A 46 -0.52 -4.53 -7.06
N VAL A 47 -0.01 -4.11 -8.21
CA VAL A 47 -0.42 -2.87 -8.86
C VAL A 47 -1.80 -3.06 -9.48
N ASN A 48 -2.63 -2.02 -9.43
CA ASN A 48 -3.98 -2.05 -9.97
C ASN A 48 -4.31 -0.70 -10.60
N ILE A 49 -4.97 -0.72 -11.75
CA ILE A 49 -5.48 0.50 -12.41
C ILE A 49 -6.66 1.12 -11.67
N ASN A 50 -7.38 0.31 -10.89
CA ASN A 50 -8.51 0.78 -10.10
C ASN A 50 -7.97 1.55 -8.91
N ARG A 51 -8.55 2.73 -8.66
CA ARG A 51 -8.20 3.53 -7.49
C ARG A 51 -8.52 2.73 -6.22
N ALA A 52 -7.52 2.54 -5.38
CA ALA A 52 -7.73 2.03 -4.05
C ALA A 52 -8.52 3.06 -3.22
N SER A 53 -9.68 2.66 -2.68
CA SER A 53 -10.53 3.53 -1.87
C SER A 53 -10.28 3.28 -0.38
N PHE A 54 -9.17 3.81 0.13
CA PHE A 54 -8.86 3.80 1.55
C PHE A 54 -9.27 5.13 2.20
N ASN A 55 -9.74 5.09 3.44
CA ASN A 55 -9.94 6.31 4.22
C ASN A 55 -8.59 6.98 4.57
N SER A 56 -8.64 8.26 4.95
CA SER A 56 -7.43 9.06 5.22
C SER A 56 -6.52 8.45 6.29
N ARG A 57 -7.09 7.84 7.33
CA ARG A 57 -6.34 7.19 8.43
C ARG A 57 -5.62 5.93 7.97
N THR A 58 -6.29 5.12 7.17
CA THR A 58 -5.73 3.89 6.60
C THR A 58 -4.59 4.23 5.64
N ASN A 59 -4.78 5.26 4.79
CA ASN A 59 -3.72 5.76 3.92
C ASN A 59 -2.48 6.19 4.72
N GLN A 60 -2.65 6.93 5.82
CA GLN A 60 -1.53 7.38 6.66
C GLN A 60 -0.77 6.20 7.28
N PHE A 61 -1.49 5.19 7.78
CA PHE A 61 -0.86 4.00 8.33
C PHE A 61 -0.11 3.17 7.28
N ILE A 62 -0.72 2.95 6.11
CA ILE A 62 -0.12 2.19 5.01
C ILE A 62 1.15 2.86 4.51
N THR A 63 1.10 4.18 4.28
CA THR A 63 2.27 4.90 3.80
C THR A 63 3.29 5.14 4.91
N GLY A 64 2.88 5.05 6.19
CA GLY A 64 3.72 5.40 7.32
C GLY A 64 3.93 6.90 7.46
N HIS A 65 3.04 7.71 6.87
CA HIS A 65 3.07 9.16 6.98
C HIS A 65 2.29 9.62 8.22
N ARG A 66 2.58 10.85 8.70
CA ARG A 66 1.92 11.57 9.83
C ARG A 66 2.65 11.37 11.17
N PRO A 67 2.10 11.61 12.40
CA PRO A 67 2.90 11.91 13.61
C PRO A 67 3.57 10.67 14.23
N PHE A 68 4.02 9.74 13.40
CA PHE A 68 4.92 8.67 13.80
C PHE A 68 6.29 9.30 14.01
N VAL A 69 6.86 9.10 15.20
CA VAL A 69 8.11 9.77 15.60
C VAL A 69 9.24 9.35 14.67
N THR A 70 9.24 8.09 14.20
CA THR A 70 10.18 7.60 13.17
C THR A 70 10.08 8.36 11.84
N TYR A 71 8.86 8.68 11.39
CA TYR A 71 8.64 9.50 10.19
C TYR A 71 9.16 10.92 10.42
N LEU A 72 8.80 11.55 11.53
CA LEU A 72 9.23 12.91 11.84
C LEU A 72 10.76 13.02 11.97
N HIS A 73 11.40 12.05 12.62
CA HIS A 73 12.86 11.97 12.74
C HIS A 73 13.53 11.87 11.37
N ARG A 74 13.04 10.98 10.49
CA ARG A 74 13.58 10.81 9.12
C ARG A 74 13.56 12.11 8.31
N PHE A 75 12.59 12.99 8.54
CA PHE A 75 12.47 14.29 7.85
C PHE A 75 13.04 15.47 8.65
N GLY A 76 13.75 15.22 9.75
CA GLY A 76 14.36 16.26 10.58
C GLY A 76 13.36 17.15 11.33
N LEU A 77 12.11 16.69 11.47
CA LEU A 77 11.05 17.40 12.20
C LEU A 77 10.99 17.00 13.69
N CYS A 78 11.71 15.95 14.08
CA CYS A 78 11.87 15.51 15.47
C CYS A 78 13.33 15.10 15.70
N SER A 79 13.83 15.28 16.93
CA SER A 79 15.21 14.98 17.31
C SER A 79 15.47 13.52 17.70
N HIS A 80 14.41 12.73 17.89
CA HIS A 80 14.48 11.31 18.22
C HIS A 80 13.41 10.54 17.45
N ASP A 81 13.55 9.23 17.34
CA ASP A 81 12.59 8.31 16.70
C ASP A 81 11.76 7.50 17.71
N GLN A 82 12.03 7.67 19.00
CA GLN A 82 11.38 6.93 20.08
C GLN A 82 9.99 7.49 20.44
N CYS A 83 9.07 6.60 20.79
CA CYS A 83 7.79 6.91 21.40
C CYS A 83 7.96 7.38 22.86
N VAL A 84 6.94 8.02 23.42
CA VAL A 84 6.86 8.40 24.85
C VAL A 84 7.06 7.21 25.78
N CYS A 85 6.74 5.98 25.35
CA CYS A 85 6.95 4.77 26.13
C CYS A 85 8.38 4.20 26.03
N GLY A 86 9.28 4.82 25.26
CA GLY A 86 10.67 4.38 25.06
C GLY A 86 10.88 3.34 23.94
N ALA A 87 9.82 2.79 23.36
CA ALA A 87 9.91 1.92 22.18
C ALA A 87 10.03 2.73 20.88
N GLU A 88 10.37 2.08 19.77
CA GLU A 88 10.40 2.72 18.45
C GLU A 88 9.02 3.29 18.09
N GLY A 89 8.96 4.58 17.72
CA GLY A 89 7.73 5.30 17.41
C GLY A 89 7.18 5.00 16.01
N ASP A 90 7.30 3.75 15.56
CA ASP A 90 6.87 3.33 14.23
C ASP A 90 5.33 3.24 14.13
N PRO A 91 4.77 3.19 12.91
CA PRO A 91 3.33 3.14 12.77
C PRO A 91 2.72 1.85 13.35
N ASN A 92 3.47 0.73 13.40
CA ASN A 92 2.97 -0.54 13.91
C ASN A 92 2.79 -0.48 15.44
N HIS A 93 3.78 0.07 16.14
CA HIS A 93 3.77 0.38 17.57
C HIS A 93 2.59 1.27 17.95
N PHE A 94 2.31 2.29 17.13
CA PHE A 94 1.16 3.16 17.34
C PHE A 94 -0.18 2.40 17.32
N VAL A 95 -0.31 1.38 16.47
CA VAL A 95 -1.52 0.55 16.38
C VAL A 95 -1.60 -0.51 17.48
N THR A 96 -0.48 -1.03 17.96
CA THR A 96 -0.44 -2.16 18.91
C THR A 96 -0.33 -1.78 20.37
N VAL A 97 0.39 -0.70 20.71
CA VAL A 97 0.77 -0.40 22.11
C VAL A 97 0.06 0.80 22.70
N PHE A 98 -0.38 1.78 21.90
CA PHE A 98 -0.77 3.09 22.43
C PHE A 98 -2.18 3.10 23.06
N PRO A 99 -2.37 3.14 24.40
CA PRO A 99 -3.70 3.08 25.02
C PRO A 99 -4.53 4.36 24.81
N VAL A 100 -3.88 5.47 24.45
CA VAL A 100 -4.52 6.74 24.08
C VAL A 100 -5.06 6.69 22.63
N ALA A 101 -4.64 5.70 21.84
CA ALA A 101 -5.20 5.39 20.53
C ALA A 101 -6.47 4.50 20.64
N LYS A 102 -7.16 4.44 21.80
CA LYS A 102 -8.43 3.71 21.96
C LYS A 102 -9.51 3.99 20.89
N PRO A 103 -9.72 5.23 20.43
CA PRO A 103 -10.58 5.52 19.27
C PRO A 103 -9.88 5.38 17.90
N PHE A 104 -8.64 4.90 17.88
CA PHE A 104 -7.74 4.83 16.73
C PHE A 104 -7.16 3.44 16.43
N HIS A 105 -7.36 2.43 17.27
CA HIS A 105 -7.00 1.04 16.97
C HIS A 105 -7.89 0.51 15.85
N PHE A 106 -7.26 -0.02 14.79
CA PHE A 106 -7.91 -0.98 13.92
C PHE A 106 -8.25 -2.21 14.77
N THR A 107 -9.51 -2.66 14.74
CA THR A 107 -9.89 -3.91 15.39
C THR A 107 -9.03 -5.01 14.78
N LYS A 108 -8.20 -5.66 15.61
CA LYS A 108 -7.35 -6.78 15.20
C LYS A 108 -8.24 -7.79 14.46
N PRO A 109 -7.98 -8.12 13.18
CA PRO A 109 -8.72 -9.23 12.56
C PRO A 109 -8.39 -10.48 13.35
N ARG A 110 -9.43 -11.23 13.74
CA ARG A 110 -9.27 -12.52 14.40
C ARG A 110 -8.74 -13.51 13.37
N ALA A 111 -7.42 -13.59 13.28
CA ALA A 111 -6.73 -14.67 12.59
C ALA A 111 -5.58 -15.10 13.49
N GLU A 112 -5.86 -16.08 14.34
CA GLU A 112 -4.89 -17.12 14.64
C GLU A 112 -4.45 -17.69 13.27
N ASN A 113 -3.13 -17.85 13.05
CA ASN A 113 -2.49 -18.59 11.94
C ASN A 113 -2.00 -17.81 10.70
N LEU A 114 -1.28 -16.69 10.84
CA LEU A 114 -0.65 -16.03 9.68
C LEU A 114 0.84 -15.69 9.83
N TRP A 115 1.59 -16.38 10.70
CA TRP A 115 3.05 -16.21 10.80
C TRP A 115 3.88 -17.50 10.92
N ASP A 116 3.28 -18.69 10.78
CA ASP A 116 4.05 -19.95 10.79
C ASP A 116 3.87 -20.72 9.48
N VAL A 117 4.55 -20.31 8.41
CA VAL A 117 5.26 -21.23 7.49
C VAL A 117 6.05 -20.47 6.41
N ALA A 118 7.34 -20.81 6.36
CA ALA A 118 8.33 -20.65 5.28
C ALA A 118 8.89 -19.24 5.01
#